data_AF-A0A7K9EPC9-F1
#
_entry.id   AF-A0A7K9EPC9-F1
#
_cell.length_a   1.000
_cell.length_b   1.000
_cell.length_c   1.000
_cell.angle_alpha   90.00
_cell.angle_beta   90.00
_cell.angle_gamma   90.00
#
_symmetry.space_group_name_H-M   'P 1'
#
loop_
_entity.id
_entity.type
_entity.pdbx_description
1 polymer ?
#
loop_
_entity_poly.entity_id
_entity_poly.type
_entity_poly.pdbx_seq_one_letter_code
_entity_poly.pdbx_strand_id
1 'polypeptide(L)'
;RRSMKRKAMFTCPFNGDCKITKDNRRHCQACRLKRCVDIGMMKEFILTDEEVQRKREMILKRKEEEALKESLKPKLSEEQQKVIDILLEAHRKTYDPTYADFTKFRPPMRNNPSNRGAAKSSSIQDFSEDSTDLFSSDAFSAFPESVEPQMFSNLVLSEESDESSSMNIEFSRLSMLPHLADLVSYSIQKVIGFAKMIPGFRELAAEDQIVLLKSSAIEVIMLRSNQSFTLEDMTWTCGSNEFKYRISDVTQ
;
A
#
# COMPACT_ATOMS: atom_id res chain seq x y z
N ARG A 1 51.86 9.59 -24.80
CA ARG A 1 52.03 8.84 -23.52
C ARG A 1 53.22 7.88 -23.51
N ARG A 2 53.17 6.68 -24.12
CA ARG A 2 54.25 5.66 -24.01
C ARG A 2 55.65 6.18 -24.40
N SER A 3 55.73 6.85 -25.55
CA SER A 3 56.97 7.45 -26.06
C SER A 3 57.54 8.52 -25.11
N MET A 4 56.67 9.37 -24.55
CA MET A 4 57.09 10.41 -23.58
C MET A 4 57.54 9.82 -22.25
N LYS A 5 56.85 8.80 -21.72
CA LYS A 5 57.23 8.16 -20.45
C LYS A 5 58.59 7.47 -20.52
N ARG A 6 58.88 6.78 -21.63
CA ARG A 6 60.15 6.06 -21.81
C ARG A 6 61.27 6.93 -22.38
N LYS A 7 61.03 8.24 -22.58
CA LYS A 7 61.95 9.15 -23.29
C LYS A 7 62.47 8.53 -24.60
N ALA A 8 61.58 7.88 -25.34
CA ALA A 8 61.96 7.12 -26.53
C ALA A 8 62.39 8.08 -27.65
N MET A 9 63.58 7.86 -28.18
CA MET A 9 64.08 8.54 -29.38
C MET A 9 63.77 7.68 -30.60
N PHE A 10 63.20 8.29 -31.64
CA PHE A 10 62.89 7.62 -32.87
C PHE A 10 63.53 8.35 -34.04
N THR A 11 64.09 7.59 -34.97
CA THR A 11 64.61 8.09 -36.24
C THR A 11 63.67 7.70 -37.36
N CYS A 12 63.42 8.61 -38.30
CA CYS A 12 62.64 8.27 -39.48
C CYS A 12 63.51 7.41 -40.40
N PRO A 13 63.02 6.25 -40.90
CA PRO A 13 63.73 5.45 -41.89
C PRO A 13 63.64 6.03 -43.32
N PHE A 14 62.89 7.12 -43.50
CA PHE A 14 62.68 7.82 -44.77
C PHE A 14 63.18 9.28 -44.62
N ASN A 15 62.48 10.26 -45.21
CA ASN A 15 62.89 11.67 -45.26
C ASN A 15 62.38 12.55 -44.09
N GLY A 16 61.76 11.95 -43.06
CA GLY A 16 61.26 12.72 -41.91
C GLY A 16 59.93 13.46 -42.13
N ASP A 17 59.22 13.16 -43.22
CA ASP A 17 58.01 13.85 -43.70
C ASP A 17 56.84 12.88 -43.97
N CYS A 18 56.92 11.63 -43.51
CA CYS A 18 55.88 10.62 -43.72
C CYS A 18 54.47 11.10 -43.34
N LYS A 19 53.52 11.04 -44.29
CA LYS A 19 52.10 11.35 -44.06
C LYS A 19 51.43 10.27 -43.20
N ILE A 20 51.07 10.59 -41.96
CA ILE A 20 50.47 9.65 -41.00
C ILE A 20 48.94 9.52 -41.19
N THR A 21 48.47 8.31 -41.49
CA THR A 21 47.06 7.91 -41.69
C THR A 21 46.67 6.76 -40.74
N LYS A 22 45.39 6.34 -40.74
CA LYS A 22 44.90 5.24 -39.89
C LYS A 22 45.69 3.94 -40.12
N ASP A 23 45.99 3.63 -41.37
CA ASP A 23 46.60 2.37 -41.77
C ASP A 23 48.12 2.42 -41.64
N ASN A 24 48.73 3.58 -41.93
CA ASN A 24 50.18 3.67 -41.96
C ASN A 24 50.84 4.18 -40.65
N ARG A 25 50.06 4.59 -39.63
CA ARG A 25 50.58 5.15 -38.35
C ARG A 25 51.53 4.28 -37.53
N ARG A 26 51.75 3.02 -37.92
CA ARG A 26 52.72 2.12 -37.27
C ARG A 26 54.06 2.08 -38.00
N HIS A 27 54.13 2.47 -39.28
CA HIS A 27 55.31 2.34 -40.13
C HIS A 27 56.42 3.35 -39.80
N CYS A 28 56.08 4.51 -39.23
CA CYS A 28 57.07 5.50 -38.80
C CYS A 28 56.69 6.10 -37.43
N GLN A 29 57.42 5.70 -36.38
CA GLN A 29 57.19 6.19 -35.02
C GLN A 29 57.68 7.64 -34.84
N ALA A 30 58.74 8.04 -35.55
CA ALA A 30 59.29 9.39 -35.53
C ALA A 30 58.30 10.43 -36.07
N CYS A 31 57.84 10.27 -37.32
CA CYS A 31 56.86 11.19 -37.93
C CYS A 31 55.51 11.17 -37.20
N ARG A 32 55.13 10.03 -36.61
CA ARG A 32 53.93 9.95 -35.75
C ARG A 32 54.08 10.79 -34.48
N LEU A 33 55.20 10.64 -33.77
CA LEU A 33 55.44 11.41 -32.55
C LEU A 33 55.54 12.90 -32.87
N LYS A 34 56.24 13.28 -33.93
CA LYS A 34 56.33 14.66 -34.45
C LYS A 34 54.93 15.23 -34.69
N ARG A 35 54.10 14.53 -35.48
CA ARG A 35 52.71 14.95 -35.72
C ARG A 35 51.90 15.10 -34.43
N CYS A 36 52.06 14.23 -33.44
CA CYS A 36 51.37 14.36 -32.15
C CYS A 36 51.73 15.67 -31.41
N VAL A 37 53.00 16.09 -31.47
CA VAL A 37 53.45 17.36 -30.89
C VAL A 37 52.94 18.54 -31.72
N ASP A 38 53.02 18.45 -33.05
CA ASP A 38 52.60 19.51 -33.98
C ASP A 38 51.10 19.85 -33.85
N ILE A 39 50.25 18.86 -33.55
CA ILE A 39 48.82 19.07 -33.28
C ILE A 39 48.53 19.55 -31.85
N GLY A 40 49.56 19.79 -31.02
CA GLY A 40 49.43 20.36 -29.69
C GLY A 40 49.31 19.36 -28.53
N MET A 41 49.67 18.08 -28.69
CA MET A 41 49.69 17.16 -27.54
C MET A 41 50.84 17.49 -26.58
N MET A 42 50.50 18.08 -25.44
CA MET A 42 51.44 18.46 -24.39
C MET A 42 51.87 17.26 -23.53
N LYS A 43 53.15 17.24 -23.14
CA LYS A 43 53.70 16.18 -22.27
C LYS A 43 53.32 16.38 -20.81
N GLU A 44 53.07 17.63 -20.43
CA GLU A 44 52.75 18.10 -19.10
C GLU A 44 51.42 17.51 -18.59
N PHE A 45 50.50 17.15 -19.49
CA PHE A 45 49.22 16.49 -19.15
C PHE A 45 49.29 14.96 -19.11
N ILE A 46 50.49 14.37 -19.26
CA ILE A 46 50.65 12.92 -19.15
C ILE A 46 50.85 12.55 -17.69
N LEU A 47 49.80 11.97 -17.08
CA LEU A 47 49.87 11.47 -15.70
C LEU A 47 51.08 10.55 -15.49
N THR A 48 51.86 10.88 -14.46
CA THR A 48 52.93 10.06 -13.88
C THR A 48 52.37 8.72 -13.40
N ASP A 49 53.25 7.74 -13.18
CA ASP A 49 52.79 6.44 -12.68
C ASP A 49 52.24 6.56 -11.25
N GLU A 50 52.80 7.46 -10.44
CA GLU A 50 52.28 7.81 -9.11
C GLU A 50 50.88 8.45 -9.15
N GLU A 51 50.62 9.39 -10.05
CA GLU A 51 49.29 10.00 -10.20
C GLU A 51 48.23 9.01 -10.68
N VAL A 52 48.60 8.09 -11.59
CA VAL A 52 47.71 7.01 -12.02
C VAL A 52 47.42 6.07 -10.85
N GLN A 53 48.43 5.76 -10.03
CA GLN A 53 48.28 4.90 -8.87
C GLN A 53 47.39 5.54 -7.81
N ARG A 54 47.62 6.81 -7.43
CA ARG A 54 46.74 7.57 -6.53
C ARG A 54 45.31 7.62 -7.02
N LYS A 55 45.10 7.82 -8.33
CA LYS A 55 43.75 7.83 -8.92
C LYS A 55 43.06 6.47 -8.79
N ARG A 56 43.79 5.36 -8.93
CA ARG A 56 43.25 4.00 -8.74
C ARG A 56 42.86 3.74 -7.29
N GLU A 57 43.72 4.13 -6.35
CA GLU A 57 43.46 3.99 -4.91
C GLU A 57 42.23 4.79 -4.46
N MET A 58 42.08 6.04 -4.93
CA MET A 58 40.87 6.83 -4.66
C MET A 58 39.60 6.17 -5.20
N ILE A 59 39.65 5.54 -6.37
CA ILE A 59 38.49 4.84 -6.96
C ILE A 59 38.14 3.60 -6.14
N LEU A 60 39.15 2.82 -5.72
CA LEU A 60 38.95 1.63 -4.88
C LEU A 60 38.33 2.02 -3.53
N LYS A 61 38.91 3.02 -2.86
CA LYS A 61 38.39 3.53 -1.58
C LYS A 61 36.95 4.02 -1.70
N ARG A 62 36.62 4.78 -2.76
CA ARG A 62 35.24 5.23 -3.01
C ARG A 62 34.28 4.06 -3.22
N LYS A 63 34.69 3.01 -3.94
CA LYS A 63 33.88 1.81 -4.13
C LYS A 63 33.66 1.05 -2.82
N GLU A 64 34.69 0.94 -1.99
CA GLU A 64 34.60 0.30 -0.67
C GLU A 64 33.67 1.09 0.27
N GLU A 65 33.79 2.41 0.30
CA GLU A 65 32.90 3.29 1.08
C GLU A 65 31.43 3.19 0.62
N GLU A 66 31.20 3.13 -0.70
CA GLU A 66 29.86 2.98 -1.28
C GLU A 66 29.26 1.59 -0.97
N ALA A 67 30.05 0.53 -1.10
CA ALA A 67 29.64 -0.84 -0.75
C ALA A 67 29.35 -0.97 0.76
N LEU A 68 30.16 -0.35 1.61
CA LEU A 68 29.93 -0.32 3.05
C LEU A 68 28.62 0.41 3.37
N LYS A 69 28.38 1.58 2.77
CA LYS A 69 27.14 2.33 2.94
C LYS A 69 25.91 1.55 2.47
N GLU A 70 26.02 0.80 1.38
CA GLU A 70 24.96 -0.07 0.89
C GLU A 70 24.71 -1.27 1.82
N SER A 71 25.77 -1.82 2.42
CA SER A 71 25.65 -2.91 3.40
C SER A 71 25.02 -2.47 4.73
N LEU A 72 25.23 -1.21 5.12
CA LEU A 72 24.63 -0.59 6.33
C LEU A 72 23.17 -0.18 6.12
N LYS A 73 22.67 -0.23 4.88
CA LYS A 73 21.29 0.13 4.58
C LYS A 73 20.37 -0.88 5.26
N PRO A 74 19.41 -0.45 6.09
CA PRO A 74 18.54 -1.38 6.81
C PRO A 74 17.78 -2.23 5.78
N LYS A 75 18.01 -3.55 5.83
CA LYS A 75 17.26 -4.54 5.05
C LYS A 75 16.29 -5.21 6.00
N LEU A 76 15.06 -5.45 5.51
CA LEU A 76 14.10 -6.22 6.27
C LEU A 76 14.66 -7.63 6.50
N SER A 77 14.50 -8.12 7.73
CA SER A 77 14.71 -9.55 8.03
C SER A 77 13.71 -10.38 7.22
N GLU A 78 14.08 -11.62 6.92
CA GLU A 78 13.18 -12.60 6.29
C GLU A 78 11.89 -12.78 7.11
N GLU A 79 11.99 -12.73 8.45
CA GLU A 79 10.84 -12.79 9.36
C GLU A 79 9.94 -11.56 9.22
N GLN A 80 10.52 -10.36 9.11
CA GLN A 80 9.75 -9.13 8.91
C GLN A 80 9.03 -9.13 7.57
N GLN A 81 9.68 -9.65 6.52
CA GLN A 81 9.06 -9.78 5.21
C GLN A 81 7.87 -10.74 5.25
N LYS A 82 8.01 -11.89 5.92
CA LYS A 82 6.91 -12.86 6.12
C LYS A 82 5.72 -12.22 6.84
N VAL A 83 5.96 -11.44 7.90
CA VAL A 83 4.88 -10.73 8.61
C VAL A 83 4.17 -9.75 7.68
N ILE A 84 4.90 -8.98 6.88
CA ILE A 84 4.31 -8.05 5.91
C ILE A 84 3.44 -8.81 4.90
N ASP A 85 3.92 -9.93 4.36
CA ASP A 85 3.17 -10.71 3.37
C ASP A 85 1.85 -11.25 3.96
N ILE A 86 1.88 -11.73 5.21
CA ILE A 86 0.68 -12.17 5.95
C ILE A 86 -0.30 -11.00 6.13
N LEU A 87 0.18 -9.82 6.54
CA LEU A 87 -0.68 -8.65 6.75
C LEU A 87 -1.31 -8.13 5.45
N LEU A 88 -0.54 -8.14 4.35
CA LEU A 88 -1.06 -7.77 3.03
C LEU A 88 -2.14 -8.75 2.56
N GLU A 89 -1.92 -10.04 2.75
CA GLU A 89 -2.91 -11.06 2.42
C GLU A 89 -4.16 -10.96 3.30
N ALA A 90 -3.99 -10.74 4.60
CA ALA A 90 -5.09 -10.50 5.52
C ALA A 90 -5.93 -9.29 5.09
N HIS A 91 -5.29 -8.19 4.70
CA HIS A 91 -5.98 -7.01 4.21
C HIS A 91 -6.79 -7.32 2.95
N ARG A 92 -6.21 -7.96 1.93
CA ARG A 92 -6.90 -8.32 0.67
C ARG A 92 -8.10 -9.23 0.89
N LYS A 93 -8.01 -10.18 1.81
CA LYS A 93 -9.11 -11.12 2.12
C LYS A 93 -10.25 -10.48 2.89
N THR A 94 -9.99 -9.39 3.60
CA THR A 94 -10.93 -8.81 4.57
C THR A 94 -11.37 -7.41 4.20
N TYR A 95 -10.86 -6.85 3.10
CA TYR A 95 -11.28 -5.56 2.60
C TYR A 95 -11.48 -5.65 1.10
N ASP A 96 -12.69 -5.29 0.68
CA ASP A 96 -13.06 -5.18 -0.73
C ASP A 96 -13.34 -3.70 -1.04
N PRO A 97 -12.49 -3.01 -1.83
CA PRO A 97 -12.70 -1.61 -2.19
C PRO A 97 -13.95 -1.39 -3.05
N THR A 98 -14.47 -2.44 -3.69
CA THR A 98 -15.67 -2.39 -4.52
C THR A 98 -16.96 -2.58 -3.73
N TYR A 99 -16.86 -3.01 -2.46
CA TYR A 99 -18.01 -3.29 -1.60
C TYR A 99 -19.06 -4.20 -2.27
N ALA A 100 -18.64 -5.18 -3.08
CA ALA A 100 -19.55 -6.03 -3.86
C ALA A 100 -20.54 -6.80 -2.95
N ASP A 101 -20.07 -7.24 -1.79
CA ASP A 101 -20.86 -7.96 -0.77
C ASP A 101 -21.87 -7.05 -0.04
N PHE A 102 -21.77 -5.73 -0.18
CA PHE A 102 -22.55 -4.75 0.59
C PHE A 102 -23.94 -4.46 0.01
N THR A 103 -24.36 -5.19 -1.03
CA THR A 103 -25.68 -5.02 -1.68
C THR A 103 -26.86 -5.60 -0.88
N LYS A 104 -26.59 -6.33 0.21
CA LYS A 104 -27.60 -7.02 1.04
C LYS A 104 -28.18 -6.16 2.16
N PHE A 105 -27.66 -4.95 2.37
CA PHE A 105 -28.05 -4.09 3.48
C PHE A 105 -29.10 -3.05 3.08
N ARG A 106 -29.75 -2.45 4.08
CA ARG A 106 -30.75 -1.40 3.84
C ARG A 106 -30.13 -0.24 3.06
N PRO A 107 -30.79 0.36 2.06
CA PRO A 107 -30.25 1.49 1.33
C PRO A 107 -30.28 2.80 2.15
N PRO A 108 -29.46 3.82 1.79
CA PRO A 108 -29.52 5.17 2.36
C PRO A 108 -30.93 5.80 2.29
N MET A 109 -31.52 6.12 3.45
CA MET A 109 -32.79 6.83 3.52
C MET A 109 -32.55 8.35 3.51
N ARG A 110 -32.75 8.97 2.35
CA ARG A 110 -32.73 10.44 2.19
C ARG A 110 -34.16 10.98 2.30
N ASN A 111 -34.40 11.87 3.26
CA ASN A 111 -35.69 12.57 3.39
C ASN A 111 -35.89 13.51 2.18
N ASN A 112 -36.47 13.01 1.10
CA ASN A 112 -36.87 13.83 -0.05
C ASN A 112 -38.39 14.08 0.01
N PRO A 113 -38.86 15.34 0.06
CA PRO A 113 -40.30 15.64 0.09
C PRO A 113 -41.05 15.29 -1.21
N SER A 114 -40.36 14.81 -2.26
CA SER A 114 -40.94 14.67 -3.61
C SER A 114 -41.13 13.24 -4.11
N ASN A 115 -40.94 12.20 -3.29
CA ASN A 115 -41.14 10.82 -3.76
C ASN A 115 -41.87 9.94 -2.74
N ARG A 116 -43.17 10.22 -2.55
CA ARG A 116 -44.11 9.21 -2.06
C ARG A 116 -44.36 8.20 -3.18
N GLY A 117 -43.42 7.29 -3.37
CA GLY A 117 -43.49 6.25 -4.40
C GLY A 117 -42.65 5.04 -4.01
N ALA A 118 -43.33 3.97 -3.61
CA ALA A 118 -42.80 2.62 -3.37
C ALA A 118 -41.83 2.46 -2.19
N ALA A 119 -42.36 2.52 -0.97
CA ALA A 119 -41.84 1.66 0.10
C ALA A 119 -42.07 0.20 -0.32
N LYS A 120 -41.08 -0.42 -0.96
CA LYS A 120 -41.04 -1.88 -1.06
C LYS A 120 -40.60 -2.38 0.31
N SER A 121 -41.54 -2.94 1.06
CA SER A 121 -41.23 -3.82 2.18
C SER A 121 -40.30 -4.92 1.69
N SER A 122 -39.01 -4.85 2.02
CA SER A 122 -38.08 -5.94 1.77
C SER A 122 -38.26 -6.95 2.89
N SER A 123 -39.04 -8.00 2.61
CA SER A 123 -39.14 -9.18 3.45
C SER A 123 -37.76 -9.72 3.82
N ILE A 124 -37.58 -10.00 5.10
CA ILE A 124 -36.46 -10.78 5.63
C ILE A 124 -36.46 -12.13 4.89
N GLN A 125 -35.39 -12.41 4.14
CA GLN A 125 -35.18 -13.74 3.56
C GLN A 125 -34.45 -14.59 4.59
N ASP A 126 -35.20 -15.58 5.08
CA ASP A 126 -34.78 -16.67 5.94
C ASP A 126 -33.70 -17.51 5.22
N PHE A 127 -32.55 -17.71 5.86
CA PHE A 127 -31.46 -18.52 5.29
C PHE A 127 -31.73 -20.00 5.60
N SER A 128 -32.19 -20.75 4.61
CA SER A 128 -32.18 -22.21 4.63
C SER A 128 -30.76 -22.72 4.35
N GLU A 129 -30.09 -23.26 5.37
CA GLU A 129 -28.87 -24.06 5.24
C GLU A 129 -29.19 -25.40 4.54
N ASP A 130 -28.55 -25.65 3.40
CA ASP A 130 -28.39 -26.99 2.84
C ASP A 130 -26.93 -27.41 3.04
N SER A 131 -26.73 -28.39 3.93
CA SER A 131 -25.42 -28.96 4.28
C SER A 131 -25.29 -30.35 3.70
N THR A 132 -24.25 -30.58 2.90
CA THR A 132 -23.66 -31.91 2.72
C THR A 132 -22.15 -31.81 2.99
N ASP A 133 -21.80 -32.33 4.17
CA ASP A 133 -20.54 -32.92 4.66
C ASP A 133 -19.24 -32.74 3.84
N LEU A 134 -18.17 -32.28 4.51
CA LEU A 134 -17.11 -33.17 5.04
C LEU A 134 -16.02 -32.38 5.80
N PHE A 135 -15.46 -33.02 6.84
CA PHE A 135 -14.30 -32.67 7.69
C PHE A 135 -14.58 -32.17 9.12
N SER A 136 -14.95 -33.14 9.98
CA SER A 136 -14.48 -33.26 11.39
C SER A 136 -12.95 -33.36 11.44
N SER A 137 -12.20 -32.99 12.49
CA SER A 137 -12.45 -32.45 13.83
C SER A 137 -11.10 -31.89 14.32
N ASP A 138 -11.09 -30.87 15.18
CA ASP A 138 -10.34 -30.90 16.45
C ASP A 138 -10.58 -29.63 17.30
N ALA A 139 -11.24 -29.89 18.44
CA ALA A 139 -11.11 -29.26 19.75
C ALA A 139 -10.80 -27.75 19.86
N PHE A 140 -11.84 -26.92 19.72
CA PHE A 140 -11.96 -25.63 20.44
C PHE A 140 -13.44 -25.33 20.74
N SER A 141 -14.11 -26.27 21.40
CA SER A 141 -15.51 -26.14 21.83
C SER A 141 -15.58 -25.50 23.21
N ALA A 142 -15.54 -24.16 23.25
CA ALA A 142 -16.12 -23.34 24.32
C ALA A 142 -16.30 -21.88 23.84
N PHE A 143 -16.86 -21.69 22.66
CA PHE A 143 -17.64 -20.49 22.38
C PHE A 143 -19.11 -20.91 22.44
N PRO A 144 -19.98 -20.24 23.22
CA PRO A 144 -21.40 -20.51 23.15
C PRO A 144 -21.88 -20.09 21.76
N GLU A 145 -22.26 -21.10 20.99
CA GLU A 145 -23.14 -20.95 19.85
C GLU A 145 -24.47 -20.37 20.34
N SER A 146 -24.99 -19.39 19.60
CA SER A 146 -26.23 -18.65 19.88
C SER A 146 -26.15 -17.57 20.96
N VAL A 147 -25.53 -16.44 20.60
CA VAL A 147 -26.13 -15.12 20.88
C VAL A 147 -25.99 -14.26 19.63
N GLU A 148 -27.06 -14.25 18.86
CA GLU A 148 -27.51 -13.10 18.07
C GLU A 148 -27.01 -11.79 18.70
N PRO A 149 -26.40 -10.85 17.96
CA PRO A 149 -26.16 -9.52 18.48
C PRO A 149 -27.50 -8.81 18.71
N GLN A 150 -28.13 -9.08 19.85
CA GLN A 150 -29.24 -8.27 20.40
C GLN A 150 -28.69 -6.95 20.96
N MET A 151 -27.83 -6.28 20.21
CA MET A 151 -27.46 -4.90 20.41
C MET A 151 -27.70 -4.16 19.10
N PHE A 152 -28.99 -4.04 18.77
CA PHE A 152 -29.66 -2.91 18.08
C PHE A 152 -31.04 -3.30 17.50
N SER A 153 -31.50 -4.55 17.64
CA SER A 153 -32.73 -5.02 16.97
C SER A 153 -34.06 -4.87 17.72
N ASN A 154 -34.09 -4.36 18.95
CA ASN A 154 -35.36 -4.14 19.66
C ASN A 154 -35.61 -2.65 19.91
N LEU A 155 -36.04 -1.95 18.87
CA LEU A 155 -36.75 -0.68 18.99
C LEU A 155 -38.07 -0.80 18.22
N VAL A 156 -38.87 -1.81 18.61
CA VAL A 156 -40.32 -1.81 18.39
C VAL A 156 -40.93 -1.39 19.72
N LEU A 157 -41.14 -0.09 19.88
CA LEU A 157 -41.92 0.47 20.99
C LEU A 157 -43.39 0.29 20.60
N SER A 158 -44.05 -0.63 21.31
CA SER A 158 -45.50 -0.78 21.32
C SER A 158 -46.15 0.59 21.49
N GLU A 159 -47.13 0.90 20.63
CA GLU A 159 -47.98 2.07 20.76
C GLU A 159 -48.86 1.92 22.00
N GLU A 160 -48.33 2.28 23.17
CA GLU A 160 -49.16 2.64 24.30
C GLU A 160 -48.90 4.10 24.67
N SER A 161 -49.97 4.87 24.54
CA SER A 161 -50.18 6.24 24.97
C SER A 161 -49.59 6.52 26.36
N ASP A 162 -48.65 7.47 26.46
CA ASP A 162 -48.82 8.71 27.23
C ASP A 162 -47.50 9.52 27.39
N GLU A 163 -47.63 10.84 27.22
CA GLU A 163 -46.83 11.93 27.84
C GLU A 163 -45.29 11.76 27.94
N SER A 164 -44.54 11.94 26.84
CA SER A 164 -43.21 12.59 26.87
C SER A 164 -42.78 13.11 25.48
N SER A 165 -43.18 14.34 25.18
CA SER A 165 -43.00 15.03 23.89
C SER A 165 -41.59 15.57 23.62
N SER A 166 -40.54 15.06 24.30
CA SER A 166 -39.15 15.50 24.09
C SER A 166 -38.25 14.51 23.35
N MET A 167 -38.54 13.20 23.37
CA MET A 167 -37.68 12.16 22.74
C MET A 167 -38.09 11.81 21.30
N ASN A 168 -39.31 12.13 20.89
CA ASN A 168 -39.86 11.75 19.57
C ASN A 168 -39.39 12.66 18.41
N ILE A 169 -38.68 13.75 18.68
CA ILE A 169 -38.29 14.76 17.68
C ILE A 169 -36.90 14.47 17.05
N GLU A 170 -36.11 13.56 17.62
CA GLU A 170 -34.73 13.29 17.14
C GLU A 170 -34.61 12.13 16.13
N PHE A 171 -35.47 11.10 16.19
CA PHE A 171 -35.29 9.91 15.35
C PHE A 171 -35.52 10.19 13.86
N SER A 172 -36.41 11.13 13.53
CA SER A 172 -36.66 11.56 12.13
C SER A 172 -35.48 12.30 11.49
N ARG A 173 -34.57 12.86 12.30
CA ARG A 173 -33.33 13.51 11.82
C ARG A 173 -32.20 12.52 11.54
N LEU A 174 -32.31 11.30 12.08
CA LEU A 174 -31.30 10.25 11.97
C LEU A 174 -31.70 9.19 10.93
N SER A 175 -32.32 9.60 9.81
CA SER A 175 -32.82 8.68 8.77
C SER A 175 -31.72 7.75 8.22
N MET A 176 -30.47 8.21 8.21
CA MET A 176 -29.30 7.44 7.76
C MET A 176 -28.76 6.47 8.82
N LEU A 177 -29.12 6.61 10.10
CA LEU A 177 -28.53 5.86 11.20
C LEU A 177 -28.70 4.33 11.07
N PRO A 178 -29.88 3.78 10.72
CA PRO A 178 -30.03 2.32 10.60
C PRO A 178 -29.13 1.74 9.49
N HIS A 179 -28.99 2.48 8.40
CA HIS A 179 -28.12 2.11 7.29
C HIS A 179 -26.63 2.20 7.68
N LEU A 180 -26.22 3.26 8.37
CA LEU A 180 -24.84 3.40 8.85
C LEU A 180 -24.50 2.32 9.90
N ALA A 181 -25.45 1.92 10.74
CA ALA A 181 -25.27 0.83 11.68
C ALA A 181 -24.99 -0.51 10.97
N ASP A 182 -25.70 -0.80 9.88
CA ASP A 182 -25.45 -1.98 9.04
C ASP A 182 -24.03 -1.96 8.45
N LEU A 183 -23.62 -0.81 7.92
CA LEU A 183 -22.29 -0.60 7.34
C LEU A 183 -21.17 -0.75 8.36
N VAL A 184 -21.34 -0.18 9.54
CA VAL A 184 -20.38 -0.31 10.64
C VAL A 184 -20.32 -1.77 11.12
N SER A 185 -21.46 -2.45 11.27
CA SER A 185 -21.51 -3.85 11.69
C SER A 185 -20.79 -4.77 10.71
N TYR A 186 -21.07 -4.61 9.41
CA TYR A 186 -20.35 -5.31 8.34
C TYR A 186 -18.83 -5.04 8.42
N SER A 187 -18.45 -3.78 8.58
CA SER A 187 -17.03 -3.38 8.63
C SER A 187 -16.32 -3.93 9.87
N ILE A 188 -17.00 -4.01 11.01
CA ILE A 188 -16.48 -4.63 12.24
C ILE A 188 -16.19 -6.12 12.00
N GLN A 189 -17.11 -6.87 11.37
CA GLN A 189 -16.88 -8.28 11.06
C GLN A 189 -15.63 -8.47 10.17
N LYS A 190 -15.45 -7.60 9.19
CA LYS A 190 -14.26 -7.59 8.33
C LYS A 190 -12.98 -7.24 9.10
N VAL A 191 -13.03 -6.31 10.07
CA VAL A 191 -11.89 -6.01 10.95
C VAL A 191 -11.57 -7.17 11.89
N ILE A 192 -12.58 -7.87 12.43
CA ILE A 192 -12.37 -9.08 13.23
C ILE A 192 -11.69 -10.16 12.38
N GLY A 193 -12.16 -10.37 11.15
CA GLY A 193 -11.52 -11.28 10.18
C GLY A 193 -10.06 -10.93 9.93
N PHE A 194 -9.74 -9.63 9.80
CA PHE A 194 -8.37 -9.13 9.64
C PHE A 194 -7.52 -9.43 10.87
N ALA A 195 -8.00 -9.06 12.06
CA ALA A 195 -7.29 -9.26 13.32
C ALA A 195 -6.97 -10.74 13.56
N LYS A 196 -7.92 -11.64 13.26
CA LYS A 196 -7.72 -13.10 13.35
C LYS A 196 -6.62 -13.64 12.43
N MET A 197 -6.13 -12.88 11.45
CA MET A 197 -5.01 -13.27 10.57
C MET A 197 -3.68 -12.64 10.97
N ILE A 198 -3.66 -11.71 11.94
CA ILE A 198 -2.42 -11.10 12.44
C ILE A 198 -1.65 -12.16 13.26
N PRO A 199 -0.35 -12.39 12.97
CA PRO A 199 0.48 -13.30 13.76
C PRO A 199 0.44 -12.97 15.26
N GLY A 200 0.25 -13.97 16.11
CA GLY A 200 0.16 -13.81 17.57
C GLY A 200 -1.19 -13.33 18.11
N PHE A 201 -2.10 -12.80 17.28
CA PHE A 201 -3.38 -12.26 17.79
C PHE A 201 -4.27 -13.34 18.42
N ARG A 202 -4.34 -14.54 17.81
CA ARG A 202 -5.14 -15.66 18.33
C ARG A 202 -4.55 -16.31 19.60
N GLU A 203 -3.28 -16.05 19.88
CA GLU A 203 -2.57 -16.57 21.04
C GLU A 203 -2.82 -15.72 22.29
N LEU A 204 -3.36 -14.51 22.11
CA LEU A 204 -3.80 -13.64 23.21
C LEU A 204 -5.03 -14.20 23.92
N ALA A 205 -5.21 -13.82 25.18
CA ALA A 205 -6.43 -14.09 25.93
C ALA A 205 -7.66 -13.46 25.24
N ALA A 206 -8.83 -14.07 25.39
CA ALA A 206 -10.05 -13.60 24.72
C ALA A 206 -10.41 -12.18 25.17
N GLU A 207 -10.16 -11.85 26.43
CA GLU A 207 -10.34 -10.53 27.03
C GLU A 207 -9.48 -9.48 26.31
N ASP A 208 -8.21 -9.79 26.08
CA ASP A 208 -7.26 -8.89 25.41
C ASP A 208 -7.61 -8.70 23.93
N GLN A 209 -8.02 -9.78 23.24
CA GLN A 209 -8.50 -9.69 21.85
C GLN A 209 -9.71 -8.74 21.75
N ILE A 210 -10.65 -8.83 22.69
CA ILE A 210 -11.84 -7.95 22.75
C ILE A 210 -11.43 -6.50 23.01
N VAL A 211 -10.55 -6.24 23.97
CA VAL A 211 -10.09 -4.88 24.28
C VAL A 211 -9.41 -4.24 23.09
N LEU A 212 -8.50 -4.96 22.42
CA LEU A 212 -7.81 -4.47 21.22
C LEU A 212 -8.79 -4.15 20.08
N LEU A 213 -9.78 -5.01 19.85
CA LEU A 213 -10.80 -4.77 18.82
C LEU A 213 -11.69 -3.57 19.18
N LYS A 214 -12.13 -3.47 20.43
CA LYS A 214 -12.97 -2.34 20.89
C LYS A 214 -12.25 -1.01 20.76
N SER A 215 -10.95 -0.95 21.04
CA SER A 215 -10.18 0.30 20.98
C SER A 215 -9.80 0.70 19.56
N SER A 216 -9.57 -0.24 18.65
CA SER A 216 -8.98 0.04 17.32
C SER A 216 -9.95 -0.09 16.14
N ALA A 217 -11.08 -0.80 16.28
CA ALA A 217 -11.91 -1.14 15.12
C ALA A 217 -12.39 0.09 14.35
N ILE A 218 -12.81 1.14 15.05
CA ILE A 218 -13.32 2.36 14.40
C ILE A 218 -12.23 3.09 13.61
N GLU A 219 -11.00 3.13 14.12
CA GLU A 219 -9.86 3.77 13.45
C GLU A 219 -9.50 3.01 12.16
N VAL A 220 -9.48 1.68 12.23
CA VAL A 220 -9.23 0.82 11.07
C VAL A 220 -10.34 0.98 10.02
N ILE A 221 -11.60 1.06 10.45
CA ILE A 221 -12.74 1.29 9.55
C ILE A 221 -12.57 2.66 8.86
N MET A 222 -12.27 3.72 9.61
CA MET A 222 -12.07 5.06 9.06
C MET A 222 -10.91 5.11 8.06
N LEU A 223 -9.79 4.46 8.36
CA LEU A 223 -8.64 4.37 7.45
C LEU A 223 -9.01 3.64 6.15
N ARG A 224 -9.75 2.53 6.25
CA ARG A 224 -10.21 1.76 5.08
C ARG A 224 -11.18 2.57 4.22
N SER A 225 -12.13 3.27 4.84
CA SER A 225 -13.10 4.10 4.11
C SER A 225 -12.45 5.21 3.28
N ASN A 226 -11.30 5.74 3.69
CA ASN A 226 -10.56 6.74 2.91
C ASN A 226 -10.11 6.22 1.54
N GLN A 227 -9.96 4.91 1.35
CA GLN A 227 -9.58 4.35 0.04
C GLN A 227 -10.70 4.48 -1.01
N SER A 228 -11.95 4.71 -0.56
CA SER A 228 -13.11 4.90 -1.42
C SER A 228 -13.69 6.32 -1.32
N PHE A 229 -12.91 7.27 -0.80
CA PHE A 229 -13.27 8.68 -0.71
C PHE A 229 -12.72 9.45 -1.92
N THR A 230 -13.58 10.22 -2.57
CA THR A 230 -13.24 11.05 -3.73
C THR A 230 -13.20 12.52 -3.32
N LEU A 231 -12.03 13.15 -3.50
CA LEU A 231 -11.82 14.55 -3.13
C LEU A 231 -12.52 15.53 -4.07
N GLU A 232 -12.74 15.16 -5.33
CA GLU A 232 -13.30 16.06 -6.35
C GLU A 232 -14.73 16.52 -6.04
N ASP A 233 -15.56 15.60 -5.54
CA ASP A 233 -16.97 15.86 -5.23
C ASP A 233 -17.30 15.68 -3.74
N MET A 234 -16.27 15.51 -2.89
CA MET A 234 -16.36 15.29 -1.45
C MET A 234 -17.32 14.15 -1.11
N THR A 235 -17.22 13.05 -1.87
CA THR A 235 -18.11 11.90 -1.70
C THR A 235 -17.39 10.64 -1.29
N TRP A 236 -18.11 9.83 -0.54
CA TRP A 236 -17.70 8.47 -0.20
C TRP A 236 -18.59 7.49 -0.96
N THR A 237 -18.03 6.47 -1.61
CA THR A 237 -18.79 5.47 -2.36
C THR A 237 -18.53 4.07 -1.86
N CYS A 238 -19.58 3.37 -1.45
CA CYS A 238 -19.53 1.98 -1.01
C CYS A 238 -20.18 1.07 -2.06
N GLY A 239 -19.51 0.91 -3.20
CA GLY A 239 -19.97 0.03 -4.28
C GLY A 239 -20.93 0.73 -5.24
N SER A 240 -22.22 0.35 -5.23
CA SER A 240 -23.18 0.89 -6.20
C SER A 240 -23.44 2.40 -5.99
N ASN A 241 -23.92 3.08 -7.04
CA ASN A 241 -24.27 4.51 -6.97
C ASN A 241 -25.35 4.83 -5.92
N GLU A 242 -26.10 3.84 -5.46
CA GLU A 242 -27.09 3.98 -4.39
C GLU A 242 -26.43 4.20 -3.02
N PHE A 243 -25.20 3.70 -2.84
CA PHE A 243 -24.38 3.82 -1.64
C PHE A 243 -23.30 4.91 -1.78
N LYS A 244 -23.70 6.05 -2.32
CA LYS A 244 -22.87 7.25 -2.42
C LYS A 244 -23.29 8.26 -1.35
N TYR A 245 -22.37 8.70 -0.51
CA TYR A 245 -22.61 9.64 0.59
C TYR A 245 -21.99 10.98 0.30
N ARG A 246 -22.72 12.04 0.64
CA ARG A 246 -22.29 13.44 0.57
C ARG A 246 -22.33 14.05 1.96
N ILE A 247 -21.55 15.10 2.18
CA ILE A 247 -21.58 15.89 3.42
C ILE A 247 -23.01 16.36 3.74
N SER A 248 -23.77 16.76 2.70
CA SER A 248 -25.16 17.18 2.83
C SER A 248 -26.12 16.11 3.38
N ASP A 249 -25.75 14.83 3.32
CA ASP A 249 -26.59 13.74 3.84
C ASP A 249 -26.59 13.68 5.39
N VAL A 250 -25.67 14.38 6.06
CA VAL A 250 -25.49 14.34 7.54
C VAL A 250 -25.43 15.71 8.22
N THR A 251 -25.43 16.81 7.46
CA THR A 251 -25.33 18.19 8.01
C THR A 251 -26.65 18.98 7.99
N GLN A 252 -27.81 18.31 7.93
CA GLN A 252 -29.14 18.96 7.94
C GLN A 252 -29.77 19.01 9.33
#